data_AF-A0A8J4CX70-F1
#
_entry.id   AF-A0A8J4CX70-F1
#
_cell.length_a   1.000
_cell.length_b   1.000
_cell.length_c   1.000
_cell.angle_alpha   90.00
_cell.angle_beta   90.00
_cell.angle_gamma   90.00
#
_symmetry.space_group_name_H-M   'P 1'
#
loop_
_entity.id
_entity.type
_entity.pdbx_description
1 polymer ?
#
loop_
_entity_poly.entity_id
_entity_poly.type
_entity_poly.pdbx_seq_one_letter_code
_entity_poly.pdbx_strand_id
1 'polypeptide(L)'
;MCGLVSTFARDAGTAGTDGVLHRPSPALLLFGDFNSLACKYLSDKFDPAVPPGGLTSGVYTLLAHGSLPPEHPDHPATRVWEDESPCPGDKQRFPQLPLTSAQLQLISLNAEAFGREPPLTTRTASWAGCIDFVWLSRGDFSVASALAMPYDDGGLPPLGPDFSAGGSSSGGSREPTWRDPLSDIAFSPIPNEFYPSDHLAVGGEVLVLPPPM
;
A
#
# COMPACT_ATOMS: atom_id res chain seq x y z
N MET A 1 -19.42 -17.97 -0.56
CA MET A 1 -19.40 -16.57 -1.02
C MET A 1 -18.30 -16.26 -2.06
N CYS A 2 -17.72 -17.24 -2.77
CA CYS A 2 -16.65 -16.99 -3.76
C CYS A 2 -17.10 -16.97 -5.23
N GLY A 3 -18.40 -17.10 -5.50
CA GLY A 3 -18.95 -17.26 -6.86
C GLY A 3 -19.30 -15.97 -7.60
N LEU A 4 -19.53 -14.86 -6.88
CA LEU A 4 -20.00 -13.60 -7.45
C LEU A 4 -18.87 -12.64 -7.88
N VAL A 5 -17.67 -12.77 -7.31
CA VAL A 5 -16.53 -11.91 -7.66
C VAL A 5 -15.86 -12.37 -8.96
N SER A 6 -15.93 -13.67 -9.28
CA SER A 6 -15.33 -14.24 -10.48
C SER A 6 -16.11 -13.97 -11.77
N THR A 7 -17.37 -13.54 -11.68
CA THR A 7 -18.19 -13.19 -12.85
C THR A 7 -17.84 -11.81 -13.41
N PHE A 8 -17.43 -10.86 -12.56
CA PHE A 8 -17.03 -9.51 -13.02
C PHE A 8 -15.68 -9.51 -13.75
N ALA A 9 -14.73 -10.35 -13.33
CA ALA A 9 -13.39 -10.38 -13.92
C ALA A 9 -13.33 -11.12 -15.27
N ARG A 10 -14.27 -12.04 -15.54
CA ARG A 10 -14.28 -12.81 -16.80
C ARG A 10 -14.77 -12.00 -18.00
N ASP A 11 -15.67 -11.05 -17.80
CA ASP A 11 -16.18 -10.23 -18.89
C ASP A 11 -15.18 -9.17 -19.37
N ALA A 12 -14.14 -8.85 -18.58
CA ALA A 12 -13.08 -7.91 -18.96
C ALA A 12 -11.95 -8.55 -19.79
N GLY A 13 -11.82 -9.88 -19.79
CA GLY A 13 -10.63 -10.58 -20.30
C GLY A 13 -10.75 -11.23 -21.68
N THR A 14 -11.94 -11.32 -22.29
CA THR A 14 -12.15 -12.06 -23.55
C THR A 14 -12.81 -11.28 -24.67
N ALA A 15 -12.74 -9.94 -24.66
CA ALA A 15 -13.23 -9.11 -25.76
C ALA A 15 -12.07 -8.59 -26.64
N GLY A 16 -11.25 -9.51 -27.15
CA GLY A 16 -10.40 -9.25 -28.32
C GLY A 16 -11.08 -9.86 -29.53
N THR A 17 -11.39 -9.03 -30.54
CA THR A 17 -12.01 -9.35 -31.84
C THR A 17 -13.54 -9.47 -31.89
N ASP A 18 -14.28 -8.45 -31.46
CA ASP A 18 -15.48 -7.96 -32.19
C ASP A 18 -16.18 -6.86 -31.38
N GLY A 19 -15.99 -5.58 -31.75
CA GLY A 19 -16.97 -4.49 -31.60
C GLY A 19 -17.78 -4.30 -30.31
N VAL A 20 -17.43 -4.92 -29.17
CA VAL A 20 -18.17 -4.76 -27.92
C VAL A 20 -17.81 -3.40 -27.31
N LEU A 21 -18.81 -2.53 -27.19
CA LEU A 21 -18.77 -1.32 -26.37
C LEU A 21 -18.10 -1.64 -25.04
N HIS A 22 -16.88 -1.12 -24.83
CA HIS A 22 -16.21 -1.13 -23.54
C HIS A 22 -17.18 -0.51 -22.53
N ARG A 23 -17.81 -1.33 -21.69
CA ARG A 23 -18.55 -0.77 -20.56
C ARG A 23 -17.51 -0.11 -19.67
N PRO A 24 -17.67 1.18 -19.33
CA PRO A 24 -16.77 1.80 -18.38
C PRO A 24 -16.84 1.00 -17.08
N SER A 25 -15.67 0.65 -16.53
CA SER A 25 -15.58 0.05 -15.20
C SER A 25 -16.28 0.98 -14.20
N PRO A 26 -17.03 0.44 -13.21
CA PRO A 26 -17.67 1.28 -12.22
C PRO A 26 -16.62 2.05 -11.41
N ALA A 27 -16.91 3.31 -11.10
CA ALA A 27 -16.14 4.10 -10.17
C ALA A 27 -16.03 3.37 -8.82
N LEU A 28 -14.80 3.22 -8.31
CA LEU A 28 -14.50 2.41 -7.14
C LEU A 28 -13.82 3.26 -6.05
N LEU A 29 -14.36 3.18 -4.84
CA LEU A 29 -13.66 3.54 -3.62
C LEU A 29 -13.44 2.27 -2.79
N LEU A 30 -12.19 2.04 -2.37
CA LEU A 30 -11.81 0.89 -1.56
C LEU A 30 -11.12 1.37 -0.27
N PHE A 31 -11.71 1.03 0.87
CA PHE A 31 -11.26 1.44 2.20
C PHE A 31 -10.80 0.23 2.98
N GLY A 32 -9.78 0.39 3.81
CA GLY A 32 -9.45 -0.62 4.81
C GLY A 32 -8.10 -0.46 5.47
N ASP A 33 -7.90 -1.27 6.48
CA ASP A 33 -6.59 -1.67 6.99
C ASP A 33 -6.07 -2.81 6.10
N PHE A 34 -4.99 -2.54 5.37
CA PHE A 34 -4.37 -3.48 4.44
C PHE A 34 -3.21 -4.26 5.07
N ASN A 35 -2.82 -3.93 6.31
CA ASN A 35 -1.64 -4.50 6.98
C ASN A 35 -0.39 -4.51 6.07
N SER A 36 -0.28 -3.50 5.21
CA SER A 36 0.71 -3.41 4.14
C SER A 36 1.23 -1.99 4.07
N LEU A 37 2.55 -1.80 4.24
CA LEU A 37 3.14 -0.47 4.18
C LEU A 37 3.11 0.11 2.76
N ALA A 38 2.98 1.43 2.67
CA ALA A 38 3.25 2.15 1.44
C ALA A 38 4.71 1.99 1.00
N CYS A 39 5.65 2.13 1.94
CA CYS A 39 7.06 1.87 1.72
C CYS A 39 7.72 1.49 3.04
N LYS A 40 8.58 0.47 3.01
CA LYS A 40 9.34 -0.04 4.15
C LYS A 40 10.80 0.37 4.03
N TYR A 41 11.36 1.02 5.04
CA TYR A 41 12.74 1.53 4.97
C TYR A 41 13.74 0.76 5.84
N LEU A 42 13.28 -0.08 6.76
CA LEU A 42 14.14 -0.95 7.55
C LEU A 42 13.92 -2.41 7.18
N SER A 43 15.02 -3.16 7.15
CA SER A 43 14.96 -4.60 7.04
C SER A 43 14.33 -5.24 8.28
N ASP A 44 13.73 -6.40 8.07
CA ASP A 44 13.33 -7.30 9.15
C ASP A 44 13.55 -8.74 8.72
N LYS A 45 13.05 -9.69 9.52
CA LYS A 45 13.19 -11.12 9.22
C LYS A 45 12.52 -11.56 7.92
N PHE A 46 11.49 -10.83 7.45
CA PHE A 46 10.76 -11.17 6.24
C PHE A 46 11.35 -10.51 5.00
N ASP A 47 11.83 -9.27 5.14
CA ASP A 47 12.53 -8.54 4.08
C ASP A 47 13.92 -8.11 4.58
N PRO A 48 14.89 -9.03 4.58
CA PRO A 48 16.23 -8.75 5.12
C PRO A 48 17.04 -7.77 4.25
N ALA A 49 16.65 -7.61 2.98
CA ALA A 49 17.35 -6.81 1.98
C ALA A 49 16.47 -5.67 1.44
N VAL A 50 16.10 -4.73 2.30
CA VAL A 50 15.41 -3.50 1.88
C VAL A 50 16.38 -2.60 1.09
N PRO A 51 16.06 -2.21 -0.15
CA PRO A 51 16.96 -1.44 -0.99
C PRO A 51 17.07 0.02 -0.53
N PRO A 52 18.14 0.74 -0.92
CA PRO A 52 18.21 2.19 -0.76
C PRO A 52 17.00 2.85 -1.46
N GLY A 53 16.21 3.62 -0.72
CA GLY A 53 14.94 4.20 -1.18
C GLY A 53 13.69 3.48 -0.65
N GLY A 54 13.87 2.33 0.01
CA GLY A 54 12.80 1.56 0.65
C GLY A 54 12.15 0.54 -0.28
N LEU A 55 11.35 -0.35 0.32
CA LEU A 55 10.63 -1.44 -0.33
C LEU A 55 9.12 -1.18 -0.22
N THR A 56 8.48 -0.84 -1.34
CA THR A 56 7.02 -0.78 -1.44
C THR A 56 6.43 -2.17 -1.20
N SER A 57 5.33 -2.27 -0.43
CA SER A 57 4.68 -3.57 -0.26
C SER A 57 4.04 -4.06 -1.56
N GLY A 58 3.87 -5.38 -1.68
CA GLY A 58 3.27 -5.99 -2.86
C GLY A 58 1.80 -5.59 -3.05
N VAL A 59 1.04 -5.44 -1.96
CA VAL A 59 -0.34 -4.98 -2.00
C VAL A 59 -0.41 -3.53 -2.48
N TYR A 60 0.41 -2.64 -1.92
CA TYR A 60 0.43 -1.24 -2.34
C TYR A 60 0.86 -1.12 -3.81
N THR A 61 1.90 -1.85 -4.22
CA THR A 61 2.36 -1.92 -5.62
C THR A 61 1.25 -2.38 -6.56
N LEU A 62 0.55 -3.47 -6.20
CA LEU A 62 -0.54 -4.03 -7.01
C LEU A 62 -1.69 -3.04 -7.19
N LEU A 63 -2.08 -2.32 -6.14
CA LEU A 63 -3.19 -1.37 -6.20
C LEU A 63 -2.80 -0.06 -6.91
N ALA A 64 -1.60 0.46 -6.65
CA ALA A 64 -1.13 1.71 -7.22
C ALA A 64 -0.76 1.60 -8.72
N HIS A 65 -0.18 0.47 -9.13
CA HIS A 65 0.33 0.26 -10.50
C HIS A 65 -0.49 -0.74 -11.32
N GLY A 66 -1.46 -1.41 -10.69
CA GLY A 66 -2.32 -2.40 -11.33
C GLY A 66 -1.67 -3.76 -11.60
N SER A 67 -0.40 -3.93 -11.25
CA SER A 67 0.33 -5.18 -11.41
C SER A 67 1.43 -5.37 -10.37
N LEU A 68 1.74 -6.63 -10.06
CA LEU A 68 2.85 -7.04 -9.20
C LEU A 68 3.68 -8.10 -9.95
N PRO A 69 4.94 -7.81 -10.28
CA PRO A 69 5.80 -8.77 -10.96
C PRO A 69 6.13 -9.96 -10.04
N PRO A 70 6.36 -11.16 -10.61
CA PRO A 70 6.61 -12.36 -9.81
C PRO A 70 7.91 -12.28 -9.00
N GLU A 71 8.87 -11.45 -9.39
CA GLU A 71 10.15 -11.22 -8.72
C GLU A 71 10.03 -10.35 -7.46
N HIS A 72 8.87 -9.71 -7.24
CA HIS A 72 8.67 -8.88 -6.06
C HIS A 72 8.75 -9.74 -4.77
N PRO A 73 9.41 -9.28 -3.70
CA PRO A 73 9.59 -10.07 -2.47
C PRO A 73 8.28 -10.47 -1.79
N ASP A 74 7.25 -9.61 -1.87
CA ASP A 74 5.90 -9.93 -1.38
C ASP A 74 5.06 -10.81 -2.33
N HIS A 75 5.56 -11.16 -3.52
CA HIS A 75 4.82 -12.02 -4.43
C HIS A 75 4.74 -13.45 -3.88
N PRO A 76 3.57 -14.13 -3.91
CA PRO A 76 3.44 -15.48 -3.34
C PRO A 76 4.41 -16.53 -3.90
N ALA A 77 4.84 -16.37 -5.16
CA ALA A 77 5.82 -17.27 -5.79
C ALA A 77 7.27 -17.07 -5.30
N THR A 78 7.56 -15.95 -4.64
CA THR A 78 8.91 -15.55 -4.20
C THR A 78 9.00 -15.43 -2.67
N ARG A 79 7.90 -15.07 -2.01
CA ARG A 79 7.82 -14.93 -0.55
C ARG A 79 8.14 -16.26 0.13
N VAL A 80 9.15 -16.23 0.99
CA VAL A 80 9.51 -17.37 1.85
C VAL A 80 8.79 -17.20 3.19
N TRP A 81 7.93 -18.14 3.55
CA TRP A 81 7.30 -18.18 4.86
C TRP A 81 8.12 -19.05 5.82
N GLU A 82 8.34 -18.56 7.05
CA GLU A 82 8.97 -19.35 8.11
C GLU A 82 8.12 -20.61 8.40
N ASP A 83 8.78 -21.71 8.78
CA ASP A 83 8.18 -22.99 9.18
C ASP A 83 7.46 -23.83 8.10
N GLU A 84 7.52 -23.41 6.83
CA GLU A 84 6.98 -24.24 5.76
C GLU A 84 8.07 -25.12 5.13
N SER A 85 7.77 -26.42 5.12
CA SER A 85 8.61 -27.38 4.40
C SER A 85 8.63 -27.00 2.91
N PRO A 86 9.82 -26.90 2.28
CA PRO A 86 9.90 -26.68 0.84
C PRO A 86 9.08 -27.75 0.13
N CYS A 87 8.30 -27.36 -0.88
CA CYS A 87 7.51 -28.32 -1.65
C CYS A 87 8.43 -29.44 -2.15
N PRO A 88 8.04 -30.73 -2.01
CA PRO A 88 8.87 -31.83 -2.49
C PRO A 88 9.11 -31.75 -4.01
N GLY A 89 10.37 -31.60 -4.41
CA GLY A 89 10.82 -31.53 -5.81
C GLY A 89 10.80 -30.13 -6.43
N ASP A 90 11.12 -30.01 -7.72
CA ASP A 90 11.09 -28.77 -8.52
C ASP A 90 9.67 -28.16 -8.70
N LYS A 91 8.71 -28.58 -7.88
CA LYS A 91 7.32 -28.10 -7.96
C LYS A 91 7.22 -26.78 -7.23
N GLN A 92 7.18 -25.72 -8.02
CA GLN A 92 6.88 -24.40 -7.51
C GLN A 92 5.48 -24.37 -6.88
N ARG A 93 5.38 -23.79 -5.69
CA ARG A 93 4.11 -23.73 -4.93
C ARG A 93 3.06 -22.84 -5.59
N PHE A 94 3.49 -21.69 -6.09
CA PHE A 94 2.67 -20.73 -6.80
C PHE A 94 3.32 -20.42 -8.15
N PRO A 95 2.52 -20.19 -9.21
CA PRO A 95 3.06 -19.87 -10.52
C PRO A 95 3.78 -18.50 -10.51
N GLN A 96 4.89 -18.37 -11.23
CA GLN A 96 5.57 -17.07 -11.50
C GLN A 96 4.83 -16.29 -12.60
N LEU A 97 3.57 -15.98 -12.34
CA LEU A 97 2.80 -15.10 -13.21
C LEU A 97 2.62 -13.76 -12.50
N PRO A 98 2.72 -12.63 -13.23
CA PRO A 98 2.37 -11.34 -12.64
C PRO A 98 0.96 -11.36 -12.07
N LEU A 99 0.79 -10.87 -10.84
CA LEU A 99 -0.54 -10.58 -10.33
C LEU A 99 -1.03 -9.27 -10.96
N THR A 100 -2.31 -9.19 -11.27
CA THR A 100 -2.91 -7.97 -11.83
C THR A 100 -4.18 -7.64 -11.07
N SER A 101 -4.49 -6.35 -10.98
CA SER A 101 -5.73 -5.84 -10.38
C SER A 101 -6.90 -5.83 -11.39
N ALA A 102 -6.83 -6.66 -12.44
CA ALA A 102 -7.77 -6.63 -13.57
C ALA A 102 -7.92 -5.22 -14.19
N GLN A 103 -6.79 -4.55 -14.41
CA GLN A 103 -6.71 -3.19 -14.98
C GLN A 103 -7.18 -2.06 -14.06
N LEU A 104 -7.55 -2.34 -12.80
CA LEU A 104 -7.81 -1.28 -11.83
C LEU A 104 -6.51 -0.51 -11.55
N GLN A 105 -6.48 0.76 -11.95
CA GLN A 105 -5.43 1.68 -11.54
C GLN A 105 -5.99 2.57 -10.44
N LEU A 106 -5.48 2.37 -9.22
CA LEU A 106 -5.95 3.12 -8.06
C LEU A 106 -4.93 4.19 -7.66
N ILE A 107 -5.41 5.19 -6.95
CA ILE A 107 -4.59 6.16 -6.23
C ILE A 107 -5.12 6.29 -4.80
N SER A 108 -4.22 6.40 -3.83
CA SER A 108 -4.60 6.65 -2.45
C SER A 108 -5.02 8.11 -2.26
N LEU A 109 -6.03 8.34 -1.44
CA LEU A 109 -6.56 9.66 -1.09
C LEU A 109 -5.46 10.59 -0.57
N ASN A 110 -4.61 10.10 0.34
CA ASN A 110 -3.55 10.93 0.93
C ASN A 110 -2.46 11.23 -0.08
N ALA A 111 -2.06 10.23 -0.88
CA ALA A 111 -1.09 10.44 -1.96
C ALA A 111 -1.56 11.49 -2.96
N GLU A 112 -2.84 11.49 -3.33
CA GLU A 112 -3.42 12.51 -4.22
C GLU A 112 -3.52 13.88 -3.53
N ALA A 113 -3.98 13.96 -2.28
CA ALA A 113 -4.19 15.22 -1.58
C ALA A 113 -2.90 15.92 -1.14
N PHE A 114 -1.93 15.14 -0.67
CA PHE A 114 -0.72 15.63 -0.01
C PHE A 114 0.56 15.32 -0.80
N GLY A 115 0.45 14.62 -1.94
CA GLY A 115 1.59 14.17 -2.74
C GLY A 115 2.33 12.97 -2.15
N ARG A 116 1.85 12.41 -1.03
CA ARG A 116 2.49 11.30 -0.30
C ARG A 116 1.54 10.62 0.67
N GLU A 117 1.93 9.43 1.12
CA GLU A 117 1.29 8.78 2.25
C GLU A 117 1.73 9.39 3.58
N PRO A 118 0.85 9.44 4.60
CA PRO A 118 1.23 9.86 5.93
C PRO A 118 2.27 8.89 6.49
N PRO A 119 3.18 9.34 7.37
CA PRO A 119 4.17 8.41 7.91
C PRO A 119 3.60 7.31 8.82
N LEU A 120 2.47 7.57 9.47
CA LEU A 120 1.76 6.53 10.22
C LEU A 120 0.24 6.73 10.19
N THR A 121 -0.49 5.63 10.12
CA THR A 121 -1.94 5.59 10.40
C THR A 121 -2.20 4.77 11.65
N THR A 122 -1.18 4.11 12.20
CA THR A 122 -1.26 3.34 13.44
C THR A 122 0.05 3.45 14.22
N ARG A 123 -0.07 3.51 15.55
CA ARG A 123 1.04 3.73 16.47
C ARG A 123 0.78 3.01 17.77
N THR A 124 1.38 1.84 17.92
CA THR A 124 1.41 1.12 19.20
C THR A 124 2.69 1.47 19.98
N ALA A 125 2.89 0.87 21.15
CA ALA A 125 4.10 1.07 21.94
C ALA A 125 5.37 0.59 21.21
N SER A 126 5.24 -0.45 20.38
CA SER A 126 6.36 -1.14 19.76
C SER A 126 6.41 -1.01 18.24
N TRP A 127 5.39 -0.43 17.60
CA TRP A 127 5.26 -0.47 16.15
C TRP A 127 4.49 0.73 15.64
N ALA A 128 4.83 1.21 14.44
CA ALA A 128 4.11 2.27 13.76
C ALA A 128 4.36 2.24 12.26
N GLY A 129 3.34 2.64 11.50
CA GLY A 129 3.40 2.70 10.04
C GLY A 129 2.06 3.10 9.42
N CYS A 130 2.08 3.32 8.10
CA CYS A 130 0.89 3.62 7.31
C CYS A 130 0.37 2.35 6.64
N ILE A 131 -0.74 1.82 7.14
CA ILE A 131 -1.39 0.60 6.62
C ILE A 131 -2.88 0.78 6.31
N ASP A 132 -3.44 1.94 6.64
CA ASP A 132 -4.83 2.28 6.39
C ASP A 132 -4.91 3.19 5.16
N PHE A 133 -5.69 2.79 4.16
CA PHE A 133 -5.79 3.52 2.90
C PHE A 133 -7.24 3.71 2.45
N VAL A 134 -7.45 4.80 1.71
CA VAL A 134 -8.65 5.04 0.91
C VAL A 134 -8.21 5.12 -0.53
N TRP A 135 -8.44 4.05 -1.30
CA TRP A 135 -8.10 3.96 -2.70
C TRP A 135 -9.25 4.42 -3.58
N LEU A 136 -8.94 5.21 -4.61
CA LEU A 136 -9.87 5.72 -5.60
C LEU A 136 -9.48 5.20 -6.99
N SER A 137 -10.45 4.79 -7.80
CA SER A 137 -10.19 4.54 -9.22
C SER A 137 -9.77 5.83 -9.92
N ARG A 138 -8.60 5.79 -10.58
CA ARG A 138 -8.03 6.97 -11.25
C ARG A 138 -8.96 7.46 -12.36
N GLY A 139 -9.19 8.77 -12.38
CA GLY A 139 -10.02 9.42 -13.41
C GLY A 139 -11.52 9.45 -13.09
N ASP A 140 -12.00 8.69 -12.10
CA ASP A 140 -13.40 8.72 -11.68
C ASP A 140 -13.66 9.68 -10.53
N PHE A 141 -12.61 10.10 -9.82
CA PHE A 141 -12.71 10.98 -8.66
C PHE A 141 -11.65 12.07 -8.70
N SER A 142 -11.99 13.22 -8.12
CA SER A 142 -11.05 14.27 -7.73
C SER A 142 -11.11 14.44 -6.21
N VAL A 143 -9.95 14.60 -5.57
CA VAL A 143 -9.86 14.81 -4.13
C VAL A 143 -10.01 16.30 -3.83
N ALA A 144 -11.10 16.69 -3.16
CA ALA A 144 -11.36 18.06 -2.75
C ALA A 144 -10.62 18.41 -1.45
N SER A 145 -10.59 17.48 -0.50
CA SER A 145 -9.82 17.60 0.73
C SER A 145 -9.52 16.22 1.33
N ALA A 146 -8.48 16.14 2.15
CA ALA A 146 -8.18 14.98 2.98
C ALA A 146 -7.96 15.42 4.43
N LEU A 147 -8.31 14.55 5.38
CA LEU A 147 -8.12 14.77 6.79
C LEU A 147 -6.61 14.75 7.10
N ALA A 148 -6.10 15.88 7.59
CA ALA A 148 -4.73 15.94 8.07
C ALA A 148 -4.55 15.02 9.29
N MET A 149 -3.40 14.35 9.38
CA MET A 149 -3.09 13.53 10.54
C MET A 149 -2.88 14.42 11.79
N PRO A 150 -3.22 13.95 13.00
CA PRO A 150 -3.20 14.73 14.23
C PRO A 150 -1.78 14.83 14.84
N TYR A 151 -0.78 15.01 13.99
CA TYR A 151 0.61 15.18 14.36
C TYR A 151 1.30 16.09 13.36
N ASP A 152 2.38 16.73 13.79
CA ASP A 152 3.27 17.47 12.89
C ASP A 152 4.26 16.49 12.27
N ASP A 153 4.27 16.41 10.94
CA ASP A 153 5.20 15.59 10.17
C ASP A 153 6.37 16.41 9.61
N GLY A 154 6.54 17.67 10.07
CA GLY A 154 7.65 18.54 9.75
C GLY A 154 7.79 18.90 8.27
N GLY A 155 6.75 18.65 7.46
CA GLY A 155 6.82 18.84 6.01
C GLY A 155 7.83 17.89 5.33
N LEU A 156 8.03 16.69 5.90
CA LEU A 156 8.85 15.62 5.32
C LEU A 156 8.58 15.50 3.81
N PRO A 157 9.62 15.41 2.96
CA PRO A 157 9.46 15.48 1.51
C PRO A 157 8.55 14.35 0.98
N PRO A 158 7.94 14.54 -0.21
CA PRO A 158 7.17 13.50 -0.88
C PRO A 158 8.02 12.24 -1.03
N LEU A 159 7.51 11.12 -0.55
CA LEU A 159 8.18 9.82 -0.63
C LEU A 159 7.83 9.18 -1.97
N GLY A 160 8.32 9.81 -3.03
CA GLY A 160 8.51 9.21 -4.34
C GLY A 160 10.01 9.17 -4.65
N PRO A 161 10.44 8.40 -5.66
CA PRO A 161 11.84 8.37 -6.04
C PRO A 161 12.27 9.74 -6.59
N ASP A 162 12.89 10.59 -5.77
CA ASP A 162 14.24 11.14 -6.02
C ASP A 162 14.73 12.18 -4.97
N PHE A 163 15.87 11.84 -4.34
CA PHE A 163 17.03 12.64 -3.87
C PHE A 163 16.85 13.96 -3.07
N SER A 164 17.39 14.00 -1.83
CA SER A 164 18.74 14.57 -1.52
C SER A 164 19.02 14.78 -0.01
N ALA A 165 20.30 14.54 0.36
CA ALA A 165 20.99 14.79 1.64
C ALA A 165 20.55 13.91 2.85
N GLY A 166 21.41 13.08 3.45
CA GLY A 166 22.80 13.34 3.82
C GLY A 166 22.85 13.66 5.31
N GLY A 167 22.96 12.63 6.17
CA GLY A 167 23.03 12.82 7.62
C GLY A 167 23.35 11.52 8.35
N SER A 168 24.64 11.31 8.64
CA SER A 168 25.13 10.22 9.47
C SER A 168 24.94 10.59 10.94
N SER A 169 24.37 9.70 11.76
CA SER A 169 24.70 9.65 13.19
C SER A 169 24.48 8.25 13.77
N SER A 170 25.29 7.97 14.79
CA SER A 170 25.77 6.69 15.25
C SER A 170 25.05 6.17 16.50
N GLY A 171 24.97 4.84 16.62
CA GLY A 171 25.22 4.14 17.88
C GLY A 171 24.04 3.89 18.81
N GLY A 172 23.55 2.65 18.85
CA GLY A 172 22.68 2.16 19.92
C GLY A 172 22.06 0.81 19.58
N SER A 173 22.65 -0.28 20.07
CA SER A 173 22.06 -1.62 20.01
C SER A 173 20.75 -1.66 20.80
N ARG A 174 19.62 -1.81 20.09
CA ARG A 174 18.32 -2.22 20.62
C ARG A 174 17.70 -3.23 19.63
N GLU A 175 17.67 -4.50 20.03
CA GLU A 175 16.86 -5.57 19.43
C GLU A 175 15.34 -5.31 19.68
N PRO A 176 14.39 -5.82 18.86
CA PRO A 176 13.90 -5.12 17.68
C PRO A 176 12.41 -4.78 17.85
N THR A 177 12.10 -3.56 18.27
CA THR A 177 10.77 -3.01 18.00
C THR A 177 10.83 -2.43 16.59
N TRP A 178 10.27 -3.16 15.63
CA TRP A 178 10.16 -2.70 14.24
C TRP A 178 9.49 -1.32 14.24
N ARG A 179 10.17 -0.32 13.66
CA ARG A 179 9.64 1.04 13.51
C ARG A 179 10.03 1.53 12.14
N ASP A 180 9.07 2.00 11.36
CA ASP A 180 9.39 2.75 10.17
C ASP A 180 10.20 4.00 10.58
N PRO A 181 11.36 4.32 9.98
CA PRO A 181 12.11 5.54 10.25
C PRO A 181 11.28 6.81 10.09
N LEU A 182 10.28 6.79 9.20
CA LEU A 182 9.35 7.89 9.02
C LEU A 182 8.33 7.96 10.15
N SER A 183 8.14 6.87 10.90
CA SER A 183 7.30 6.84 12.10
C SER A 183 7.99 7.39 13.35
N ASP A 184 9.20 7.96 13.23
CA ASP A 184 9.83 8.77 14.29
C ASP A 184 9.22 10.18 14.34
N ILE A 185 7.89 10.24 14.20
CA ILE A 185 7.08 11.41 14.45
C ILE A 185 6.86 11.53 15.95
N ALA A 186 6.82 12.77 16.44
CA ALA A 186 6.41 13.12 17.80
C ALA A 186 4.91 12.85 18.02
N PHE A 187 4.52 11.58 18.01
CA PHE A 187 3.18 11.08 18.28
C PHE A 187 3.24 9.91 19.27
N SER A 188 2.51 10.06 20.37
CA SER A 188 2.47 9.07 21.45
C SER A 188 1.75 7.79 20.99
N PRO A 189 2.12 6.62 21.56
CA PRO A 189 1.34 5.40 21.40
C PRO A 189 -0.16 5.57 21.68
N ILE A 190 -0.96 4.90 20.86
CA ILE A 190 -2.41 4.78 20.91
C ILE A 190 -2.80 3.28 20.89
N PRO A 191 -3.96 2.88 21.45
CA PRO A 191 -4.95 3.71 22.10
C PRO A 191 -4.44 4.32 23.42
N ASN A 192 -5.02 5.46 23.79
CA ASN A 192 -4.79 6.17 25.06
C ASN A 192 -6.05 6.97 25.44
N GLU A 193 -5.96 7.87 26.43
CA GLU A 193 -7.11 8.65 26.90
C GLU A 193 -7.70 9.63 25.86
N PHE A 194 -6.95 9.96 24.81
CA PHE A 194 -7.38 10.84 23.71
C PHE A 194 -7.78 10.07 22.46
N TYR A 195 -7.21 8.89 22.22
CA TYR A 195 -7.43 8.08 21.02
C TYR A 195 -7.91 6.67 21.42
N PRO A 196 -9.16 6.29 21.10
CA PRO A 196 -9.74 5.03 21.57
C PRO A 196 -9.31 3.79 20.74
N SER A 197 -8.54 3.97 19.67
CA SER A 197 -8.01 2.92 18.81
C SER A 197 -6.50 3.12 18.64
N ASP A 198 -5.78 2.05 18.31
CA ASP A 198 -4.39 2.06 17.83
C ASP A 198 -4.24 2.59 16.40
N HIS A 199 -5.35 2.80 15.70
CA HIS A 199 -5.41 3.40 14.36
C HIS A 199 -5.98 4.83 14.41
N LEU A 200 -5.52 5.64 13.46
CA LEU A 200 -5.99 6.97 13.14
C LEU A 200 -6.96 6.90 11.97
N ALA A 201 -8.03 7.67 12.05
CA ALA A 201 -9.00 7.73 10.96
C ALA A 201 -8.37 8.36 9.71
N VAL A 202 -8.53 7.70 8.58
CA VAL A 202 -8.20 8.23 7.25
C VAL A 202 -9.50 8.56 6.53
N GLY A 203 -9.59 9.76 5.96
CA GLY A 203 -10.80 10.19 5.27
C GLY A 203 -10.63 11.54 4.59
N GLY A 204 -11.63 11.96 3.84
CA GLY A 204 -11.60 13.19 3.07
C GLY A 204 -12.88 13.40 2.26
N GLU A 205 -12.90 14.48 1.50
CA GLU A 205 -13.98 14.80 0.56
C GLU A 205 -13.51 14.53 -0.86
N VAL A 206 -14.35 13.79 -1.62
CA VAL A 206 -14.08 13.42 -3.01
C VAL A 206 -15.25 13.83 -3.88
N LEU A 207 -14.94 14.29 -5.09
CA LEU A 207 -15.92 14.64 -6.11
C LEU A 207 -15.93 13.55 -7.17
N VAL A 208 -17.13 13.08 -7.54
CA VAL A 208 -17.30 12.16 -8.66
C VAL A 208 -17.11 12.92 -9.96
N LEU A 209 -16.20 12.46 -10.81
CA LEU A 209 -15.96 13.04 -12.13
C LEU A 209 -16.96 12.52 -13.15
N PRO A 210 -17.34 13.34 -14.14
CA PRO A 210 -18.14 12.84 -15.26
C PRO A 210 -17.32 11.82 -16.07
N PRO A 211 -17.97 10.89 -16.77
CA PRO A 211 -17.28 9.97 -17.67
C PRO A 211 -16.46 10.73 -18.72
N PRO A 212 -15.29 10.21 -19.14
CA PRO A 212 -14.52 10.82 -20.23
C PRO A 212 -15.37 10.85 -21.52
N MET A 213 -15.36 12.00 -22.20
CA MET A 213 -16.05 12.22 -23.49
C MET A 213 -15.29 11.60 -24.66
#